data_AF-A0A210QGV3-F1
#
_entry.id   AF-A0A210QGV3-F1
#
_cell.length_a   1.000
_cell.length_b   1.000
_cell.length_c   1.000
_cell.angle_alpha   90.00
_cell.angle_beta   90.00
_cell.angle_gamma   90.00
#
_symmetry.space_group_name_H-M   'P 1'
#
loop_
_entity.id
_entity.type
_entity.pdbx_description
1 polymer ?
#
loop_
_entity_poly.entity_id
_entity_poly.type
_entity_poly.pdbx_seq_one_letter_code
_entity_poly.pdbx_strand_id
1 'polypeptide(L)'
;MASTAALKVLVSGDVNGNFDQLFSRIGSIQKKSGNFDLLLCVGDFFGDDESNWKPFISGEKKVPLSTLILGPNQKEHVGYYSGEDGVELCHNVTYLGKKGMFTGSSGLQLAYLSGLESSDDNGDDTHFCNKDVSSLTLPVISDSKFRGVDILITSQWPQGVDKYGIKMDSVDTSSCGSHAVSQLAIHLKPRYHFAGMEREFYERQPYRNHKVLSDKDKHVTRFIGLANTSNKDKKKFLYAFNITPLSAMEPSELTKQPADVTECPFTLTMSRQDLQNQTEEKSAQFFYDMTEKKNSKRRQHDGGGPDRKKKHPQATGPCWFCLGSPEVEKHLVVSVGDHNYLALAKGGLVDDHILILPIGHHQSTVLAPSEVIDEIDKYKAALKKCYKSMGKAVVFFERNYRTQHLQIQVVPVPLDCVCDIKEAFMECSQSEGFELHEIPKHSDLKQIVPPGAPYFYAELPSGDKLLHRISKNFPLQFGRDVLASPQILNMTERVDWKACKVSKEQEGDLASDFKSVFSAFDFTDLD
;
A
#
# COMPACT_ATOMS: atom_id res chain seq x y z
N MET A 1 -13.18 -10.54 7.13
CA MET A 1 -14.14 -9.87 6.22
C MET A 1 -13.90 -8.38 6.40
N ALA A 2 -13.43 -7.67 5.37
CA ALA A 2 -13.49 -6.21 5.40
C ALA A 2 -14.94 -5.82 5.66
N SER A 3 -15.18 -4.97 6.65
CA SER A 3 -16.54 -4.51 6.93
C SER A 3 -17.11 -3.91 5.65
N THR A 4 -18.18 -4.51 5.11
CA THR A 4 -18.96 -3.92 4.02
C THR A 4 -19.77 -2.69 4.48
N ALA A 5 -19.67 -2.34 5.77
CA ALA A 5 -20.34 -1.18 6.32
C ALA A 5 -19.69 0.11 5.80
N ALA A 6 -20.54 1.05 5.39
CA ALA A 6 -20.12 2.41 5.05
C ALA A 6 -19.46 3.07 6.27
N LEU A 7 -18.29 3.66 6.04
CA LEU A 7 -17.54 4.41 7.04
C LEU A 7 -18.09 5.82 7.14
N LYS A 8 -18.20 6.33 8.37
CA LYS A 8 -18.57 7.72 8.64
C LYS A 8 -17.32 8.54 8.84
N VAL A 9 -17.01 9.41 7.89
CA VAL A 9 -15.79 10.23 7.89
C VAL A 9 -16.16 11.70 8.08
N LEU A 10 -15.40 12.37 8.96
CA LEU A 10 -15.40 13.82 9.10
C LEU A 10 -14.16 14.39 8.43
N VAL A 11 -14.31 15.52 7.76
CA VAL A 11 -13.19 16.27 7.18
C VAL A 11 -13.26 17.71 7.68
N SER A 12 -12.14 18.21 8.17
CA SER A 12 -11.96 19.60 8.60
C SER A 12 -10.98 20.30 7.66
N GLY A 13 -11.28 21.56 7.33
CA GLY A 13 -10.31 22.49 6.76
C GLY A 13 -9.29 22.94 7.82
N ASP A 14 -8.72 24.13 7.62
CA ASP A 14 -7.65 24.68 8.44
C ASP A 14 -8.09 24.89 9.90
N VAL A 15 -7.41 24.26 10.84
CA VAL A 15 -7.70 24.34 12.28
C VAL A 15 -7.05 25.58 12.90
N ASN A 16 -5.85 25.95 12.43
CA ASN A 16 -5.10 27.12 12.91
C ASN A 16 -4.97 27.18 14.44
N GLY A 17 -4.78 26.02 15.11
CA GLY A 17 -4.68 25.94 16.56
C GLY A 17 -6.00 26.01 17.34
N ASN A 18 -7.16 26.13 16.68
CA ASN A 18 -8.49 26.21 17.32
C ASN A 18 -9.02 24.83 17.77
N PHE A 19 -8.20 24.04 18.46
CA PHE A 19 -8.47 22.63 18.81
C PHE A 19 -9.73 22.45 19.67
N ASP A 20 -9.92 23.29 20.68
CA ASP A 20 -11.07 23.19 21.59
C ASP A 20 -12.40 23.35 20.85
N GLN A 21 -12.45 24.29 19.90
CA GLN A 21 -13.65 24.55 19.12
C GLN A 21 -13.94 23.40 18.17
N LEU A 22 -12.91 22.87 17.51
CA LEU A 22 -13.01 21.70 16.63
C LEU A 22 -13.50 20.47 17.41
N PHE A 23 -12.81 20.08 18.48
CA PHE A 23 -13.13 18.86 19.21
C PHE A 23 -14.45 18.94 19.99
N SER A 24 -14.80 20.12 20.52
CA SER A 24 -16.13 20.36 21.11
C SER A 24 -17.25 20.20 20.07
N ARG A 25 -17.02 20.71 18.85
CA ARG A 25 -17.98 20.55 17.76
C ARG A 25 -18.10 19.10 17.32
N ILE A 26 -17.00 18.36 17.24
CA ILE A 26 -16.99 16.93 16.90
C ILE A 26 -17.74 16.12 17.96
N GLY A 27 -17.48 16.37 19.25
CA GLY A 27 -18.20 15.71 20.34
C GLY A 27 -19.71 15.97 20.27
N SER A 28 -20.11 17.19 19.87
CA SER A 28 -21.52 17.54 19.64
C SER A 28 -22.12 16.80 18.43
N ILE A 29 -21.35 16.63 17.36
CA ILE A 29 -21.77 15.91 16.15
C ILE A 29 -21.92 14.41 16.43
N GLN A 30 -20.96 13.79 17.13
CA GLN A 30 -21.04 12.38 17.49
C GLN A 30 -22.27 12.08 18.35
N LYS A 31 -22.60 12.97 19.30
CA LYS A 31 -23.82 12.85 20.12
C LYS A 31 -25.11 12.92 19.30
N LYS A 32 -25.13 13.65 18.18
CA LYS A 32 -26.33 13.85 17.34
C LYS A 32 -26.48 12.83 16.23
N SER A 33 -25.38 12.50 15.54
CA SER A 33 -25.39 11.72 14.28
C SER A 33 -24.79 10.32 14.43
N GLY A 34 -24.42 9.94 15.66
CA GLY A 34 -23.76 8.69 16.00
C GLY A 34 -22.24 8.75 15.87
N ASN A 35 -21.58 7.65 16.21
CA ASN A 35 -20.12 7.57 16.18
C ASN A 35 -19.57 7.71 14.76
N PHE A 36 -18.51 8.48 14.62
CA PHE A 36 -17.71 8.60 13.41
C PHE A 36 -16.45 7.75 13.55
N ASP A 37 -15.92 7.28 12.43
CA ASP A 37 -14.76 6.38 12.41
C ASP A 37 -13.44 7.16 12.35
N LEU A 38 -13.41 8.29 11.64
CA LEU A 38 -12.19 9.03 11.34
C LEU A 38 -12.45 10.54 11.15
N LEU A 39 -11.50 11.37 11.59
CA LEU A 39 -11.38 12.79 11.23
C LEU A 39 -10.15 12.99 10.33
N LEU A 40 -10.32 13.70 9.22
CA LEU A 40 -9.25 14.12 8.33
C LEU A 40 -9.10 15.65 8.37
N CYS A 41 -7.91 16.16 8.67
CA CYS A 41 -7.61 17.60 8.64
C CYS A 41 -6.76 17.92 7.41
N VAL A 42 -7.29 18.73 6.49
CA VAL A 42 -6.73 18.92 5.14
C VAL A 42 -6.05 20.28 4.91
N GLY A 43 -5.72 20.99 5.99
CA GLY A 43 -5.05 22.30 5.94
C GLY A 43 -4.17 22.52 7.16
N ASP A 44 -3.88 23.78 7.49
CA ASP A 44 -3.02 24.12 8.63
C ASP A 44 -3.66 23.67 9.95
N PHE A 45 -3.05 22.68 10.61
CA PHE A 45 -3.55 22.13 11.87
C PHE A 45 -3.14 23.00 13.07
N PHE A 46 -1.85 23.32 13.15
CA PHE A 46 -1.29 24.15 14.22
C PHE A 46 -1.50 25.64 13.93
N GLY A 47 -1.39 26.45 14.98
CA GLY A 47 -1.35 27.90 14.89
C GLY A 47 -0.14 28.43 15.64
N ASP A 48 0.03 29.74 15.64
CA ASP A 48 1.23 30.39 16.21
C ASP A 48 1.31 30.27 17.74
N ASP A 49 0.19 29.96 18.40
CA ASP A 49 0.11 29.80 19.85
C ASP A 49 0.23 28.32 20.27
N GLU A 50 1.44 27.94 20.70
CA GLU A 50 1.77 26.62 21.25
C GLU A 50 0.97 26.27 22.52
N SER A 51 0.49 27.27 23.27
CA SER A 51 -0.14 27.07 24.58
C SER A 51 -1.40 26.20 24.48
N ASN A 52 -2.10 26.27 23.36
CA ASN A 52 -3.32 25.50 23.12
C ASN A 52 -3.04 24.01 22.84
N TRP A 53 -1.81 23.68 22.42
CA TRP A 53 -1.42 22.31 22.09
C TRP A 53 -0.92 21.52 23.30
N LYS A 54 -0.18 22.16 24.22
CA LYS A 54 0.42 21.53 25.41
C LYS A 54 -0.54 20.65 26.24
N PRO A 55 -1.81 21.06 26.50
CA PRO A 55 -2.76 20.23 27.25
C PRO A 55 -3.14 18.91 26.57
N PHE A 56 -3.03 18.83 25.24
CA PHE A 56 -3.28 17.60 24.49
C PHE A 56 -2.08 16.65 24.54
N ILE A 57 -0.85 17.19 24.52
CA ILE A 57 0.37 16.39 24.70
C ILE A 57 0.44 15.82 26.12
N SER A 58 0.13 16.62 27.15
CA SER A 58 0.15 16.18 28.54
C SER A 58 -0.97 15.19 28.90
N GLY A 59 -1.96 15.02 28.01
CA GLY A 59 -3.13 14.16 28.23
C GLY A 59 -4.21 14.78 29.12
N GLU A 60 -4.10 16.07 29.48
CA GLU A 60 -5.14 16.80 30.22
C GLU A 60 -6.43 16.91 29.39
N LYS A 61 -6.29 17.18 28.08
CA LYS A 61 -7.40 17.19 27.14
C LYS A 61 -7.33 15.97 26.22
N LYS A 62 -8.49 15.32 26.03
CA LYS A 62 -8.61 14.12 25.19
C LYS A 62 -9.23 14.46 23.85
N VAL A 63 -8.67 13.87 22.79
CA VAL A 63 -9.21 13.96 21.44
C VAL A 63 -10.29 12.88 21.25
N PRO A 64 -11.54 13.25 20.90
CA PRO A 64 -12.69 12.34 20.92
C PRO A 64 -12.79 11.41 19.69
N LEU A 65 -11.94 11.60 18.69
CA LEU A 65 -11.98 10.87 17.42
C LEU A 65 -10.56 10.73 16.85
N SER A 66 -10.22 9.55 16.33
CA SER A 66 -8.96 9.36 15.61
C SER A 66 -8.85 10.38 14.48
N THR A 67 -7.79 11.19 14.53
CA THR A 67 -7.59 12.38 13.70
C THR A 67 -6.30 12.22 12.91
N LEU A 68 -6.40 12.23 11.58
CA LEU A 68 -5.26 12.23 10.67
C LEU A 68 -5.04 13.65 10.16
N ILE A 69 -3.80 14.11 10.26
CA ILE A 69 -3.41 15.47 9.87
C ILE A 69 -2.36 15.44 8.76
N LEU A 70 -2.41 16.44 7.88
CA LEU A 70 -1.35 16.75 6.93
C LEU A 70 -0.16 17.44 7.63
N GLY A 71 0.94 17.56 6.89
CA GLY A 71 2.18 18.21 7.35
C GLY A 71 2.13 19.73 7.38
N PRO A 72 3.23 20.37 7.79
CA PRO A 72 3.29 21.81 7.94
C PRO A 72 3.19 22.51 6.57
N ASN A 73 2.51 23.65 6.53
CA ASN A 73 2.53 24.55 5.36
C ASN A 73 3.30 25.86 5.66
N GLN A 74 3.75 26.04 6.91
CA GLN A 74 4.50 27.19 7.40
C GLN A 74 5.73 26.74 8.19
N LYS A 75 6.84 27.48 8.09
CA LYS A 75 8.13 27.09 8.68
C LYS A 75 8.10 27.09 10.20
N GLU A 76 7.31 28.00 10.75
CA GLU A 76 7.09 28.20 12.17
C GLU A 76 6.42 26.97 12.80
N HIS A 77 5.66 26.21 12.02
CA HIS A 77 4.90 25.05 12.52
C HIS A 77 5.69 23.75 12.41
N VAL A 78 6.82 23.71 11.70
CA VAL A 78 7.63 22.50 11.50
C VAL A 78 8.03 21.86 12.84
N GLY A 79 8.31 22.67 13.87
CA GLY A 79 8.67 22.17 15.20
C GLY A 79 7.60 21.32 15.88
N TYR A 80 6.32 21.47 15.50
CA TYR A 80 5.22 20.64 16.02
C TYR A 80 5.19 19.24 15.42
N TYR A 81 5.81 19.06 14.25
CA TYR A 81 5.87 17.79 13.53
C TYR A 81 7.22 17.13 13.77
N SER A 82 7.44 16.65 15.00
CA SER A 82 8.67 15.94 15.37
C SER A 82 8.48 14.43 15.16
N GLY A 83 9.04 13.89 14.08
CA GLY A 83 9.08 12.44 13.84
C GLY A 83 9.08 12.05 12.36
N GLU A 84 9.12 10.73 12.12
CA GLU A 84 9.00 10.13 10.79
C GLU A 84 7.54 10.17 10.29
N ASP A 85 7.34 9.95 8.99
CA ASP A 85 6.00 9.83 8.38
C ASP A 85 5.14 8.80 9.13
N GLY A 86 3.90 9.17 9.49
CA GLY A 86 2.97 8.27 10.19
C GLY A 86 3.06 8.26 11.72
N VAL A 87 3.76 9.22 12.33
CA VAL A 87 3.92 9.31 13.79
C VAL A 87 2.64 9.82 14.50
N GLU A 88 2.34 9.25 15.66
CA GLU A 88 1.30 9.74 16.57
C GLU A 88 1.87 10.89 17.43
N LEU A 89 1.35 12.11 17.25
CA LEU A 89 1.82 13.30 17.98
C LEU A 89 1.25 13.38 19.40
N CYS A 90 0.01 12.94 19.57
CA CYS A 90 -0.63 12.72 20.86
C CYS A 90 -1.75 11.68 20.70
N HIS A 91 -2.32 11.19 21.81
CA HIS A 91 -3.36 10.17 21.75
C HIS A 91 -4.50 10.55 20.80
N ASN A 92 -4.72 9.73 19.77
CA ASN A 92 -5.70 9.92 18.67
C ASN A 92 -5.37 11.02 17.63
N VAL A 93 -4.16 11.57 17.59
CA VAL A 93 -3.73 12.52 16.54
C VAL A 93 -2.47 11.99 15.85
N THR A 94 -2.60 11.63 14.58
CA THR A 94 -1.53 11.04 13.77
C THR A 94 -1.17 11.96 12.61
N TYR A 95 0.12 12.28 12.50
CA TYR A 95 0.70 12.97 11.35
C TYR A 95 0.96 11.96 10.23
N LEU A 96 0.36 12.18 9.06
CA LEU A 96 0.46 11.23 7.94
C LEU A 96 1.83 11.22 7.25
N GLY A 97 2.58 12.32 7.33
CA GLY A 97 3.81 12.48 6.57
C GLY A 97 3.70 13.46 5.41
N LYS A 98 4.80 13.59 4.66
CA LYS A 98 4.86 14.52 3.52
C LYS A 98 3.97 14.08 2.35
N LYS A 99 3.99 12.78 2.02
CA LYS A 99 3.24 12.20 0.90
C LYS A 99 3.04 10.71 1.12
N GLY A 100 1.95 10.15 0.61
CA GLY A 100 1.80 8.70 0.64
C GLY A 100 0.41 8.21 0.28
N MET A 101 0.27 6.88 0.34
CA MET A 101 -1.01 6.19 0.28
C MET A 101 -1.21 5.39 1.56
N PHE A 102 -2.27 5.71 2.28
CA PHE A 102 -2.72 5.03 3.47
C PHE A 102 -3.90 4.11 3.13
N THR A 103 -3.80 2.83 3.52
CA THR A 103 -4.94 1.89 3.40
C THR A 103 -5.44 1.53 4.78
N GLY A 104 -6.66 1.97 5.09
CA GLY A 104 -7.31 1.69 6.37
C GLY A 104 -7.68 0.21 6.52
N SER A 105 -7.93 -0.23 7.75
CA SER A 105 -8.35 -1.61 8.07
C SER A 105 -9.69 -2.01 7.43
N SER A 106 -10.52 -1.03 7.07
CA SER A 106 -11.75 -1.19 6.31
C SER A 106 -11.54 -1.41 4.82
N GLY A 107 -10.31 -1.25 4.31
CA GLY A 107 -9.99 -1.27 2.88
C GLY A 107 -10.13 0.09 2.19
N LEU A 108 -10.38 1.17 2.96
CA LEU A 108 -10.44 2.56 2.47
C LEU A 108 -9.04 3.01 2.01
N GLN A 109 -8.94 3.48 0.77
CA GLN A 109 -7.68 4.02 0.23
C GLN A 109 -7.64 5.55 0.28
N LEU A 110 -6.76 6.08 1.13
CA LEU A 110 -6.51 7.51 1.33
C LEU A 110 -5.15 7.88 0.74
N ALA A 111 -5.12 8.73 -0.28
CA ALA A 111 -3.89 9.37 -0.74
C ALA A 111 -3.76 10.76 -0.09
N TYR A 112 -2.53 11.16 0.25
CA TYR A 112 -2.27 12.46 0.85
C TYR A 112 -1.02 13.12 0.28
N LEU A 113 -1.06 14.45 0.20
CA LEU A 113 0.07 15.30 -0.14
C LEU A 113 0.05 16.55 0.74
N SER A 114 1.09 16.69 1.55
CA SER A 114 1.27 17.78 2.52
C SER A 114 2.15 18.88 1.95
N GLY A 115 1.91 20.12 2.39
CA GLY A 115 2.71 21.30 2.05
C GLY A 115 2.22 22.08 0.83
N LEU A 116 3.08 23.00 0.38
CA LEU A 116 2.86 23.90 -0.75
C LEU A 116 3.72 23.51 -1.97
N GLU A 117 3.31 23.84 -3.18
CA GLU A 117 4.11 23.60 -4.38
C GLU A 117 5.38 24.46 -4.36
N SER A 118 6.54 23.81 -4.38
CA SER A 118 7.84 24.48 -4.51
C SER A 118 8.05 24.96 -5.95
N SER A 119 8.61 26.15 -6.11
CA SER A 119 9.17 26.61 -7.39
C SER A 119 10.50 25.92 -7.74
N ASP A 120 11.18 25.36 -6.75
CA ASP A 120 12.49 24.72 -6.87
C ASP A 120 12.40 23.19 -6.83
N ASP A 121 13.37 22.51 -7.46
CA ASP A 121 13.41 21.05 -7.62
C ASP A 121 13.76 20.25 -6.34
N ASN A 122 13.95 20.98 -5.23
CA ASN A 122 14.18 20.46 -3.89
C ASN A 122 13.00 20.89 -3.01
N GLY A 123 12.20 19.93 -2.55
CA GLY A 123 11.15 20.18 -1.55
C GLY A 123 11.76 20.27 -0.15
N ASP A 124 11.21 21.15 0.68
CA ASP A 124 11.52 21.23 2.12
C ASP A 124 10.40 20.58 2.96
N ASP A 125 10.41 20.74 4.28
CA ASP A 125 9.38 20.16 5.16
C ASP A 125 7.99 20.76 4.92
N THR A 126 7.93 21.97 4.34
CA THR A 126 6.70 22.74 4.07
C THR A 126 6.29 22.75 2.61
N HIS A 127 7.17 22.32 1.70
CA HIS A 127 6.96 22.35 0.27
C HIS A 127 7.18 20.99 -0.39
N PHE A 128 6.25 20.57 -1.24
CA PHE A 128 6.41 19.42 -2.12
C PHE A 128 6.96 19.84 -3.48
N CYS A 129 7.69 18.95 -4.16
CA CYS A 129 8.18 19.18 -5.52
C CYS A 129 7.61 18.17 -6.53
N ASN A 130 7.91 18.36 -7.82
CA ASN A 130 7.44 17.45 -8.86
C ASN A 130 7.91 16.00 -8.70
N LYS A 131 9.06 15.77 -8.06
CA LYS A 131 9.54 14.41 -7.73
C LYS A 131 8.61 13.73 -6.72
N ASP A 132 8.04 14.49 -5.79
CA ASP A 132 7.08 13.99 -4.82
C ASP A 132 5.77 13.53 -5.48
N VAL A 133 5.23 14.37 -6.36
CA VAL A 133 4.04 14.03 -7.15
C VAL A 133 4.33 12.87 -8.11
N SER A 134 5.50 12.85 -8.75
CA SER A 134 5.93 11.75 -9.62
C SER A 134 6.00 10.43 -8.86
N SER A 135 6.53 10.43 -7.64
CA SER A 135 6.61 9.20 -6.83
C SER A 135 5.24 8.61 -6.46
N LEU A 136 4.20 9.44 -6.34
CA LEU A 136 2.82 8.99 -6.11
C LEU A 136 2.12 8.56 -7.41
N THR A 137 2.45 9.20 -8.53
CA THR A 137 1.76 8.96 -9.80
C THR A 137 2.39 7.85 -10.64
N LEU A 138 3.72 7.71 -10.66
CA LEU A 138 4.43 6.68 -11.44
C LEU A 138 3.94 5.25 -11.16
N PRO A 139 3.75 4.83 -9.89
CA PRO A 139 3.25 3.48 -9.61
C PRO A 139 1.82 3.25 -10.10
N VAL A 140 1.03 4.32 -10.14
CA VAL A 140 -0.37 4.29 -10.54
C VAL A 140 -0.53 4.34 -12.05
N ILE A 141 0.36 5.06 -12.75
CA ILE A 141 0.38 5.12 -14.22
C ILE A 141 0.80 3.78 -14.82
N SER A 142 1.76 3.08 -14.19
CA SER A 142 2.24 1.79 -14.66
C SER A 142 1.26 0.64 -14.39
N ASP A 143 0.37 0.79 -13.41
CA ASP A 143 -0.65 -0.22 -13.10
C ASP A 143 -1.90 -0.08 -13.96
N SER A 144 -1.98 -0.91 -15.01
CA SER A 144 -3.17 -1.02 -15.88
C SER A 144 -4.47 -1.42 -15.17
N LYS A 145 -4.39 -2.02 -13.97
CA LYS A 145 -5.55 -2.42 -13.15
C LYS A 145 -5.94 -1.36 -12.13
N PHE A 146 -5.17 -0.29 -12.00
CA PHE A 146 -5.47 0.78 -11.06
C PHE A 146 -6.79 1.47 -11.42
N ARG A 147 -7.77 1.36 -10.51
CA ARG A 147 -9.10 1.93 -10.71
C ARG A 147 -9.18 3.39 -10.28
N GLY A 148 -8.56 3.72 -9.15
CA GLY A 148 -8.60 5.02 -8.49
C GLY A 148 -8.42 4.86 -6.98
N VAL A 149 -8.41 5.98 -6.24
CA VAL A 149 -8.43 6.00 -4.77
C VAL A 149 -9.79 6.45 -4.22
N ASP A 150 -10.08 6.15 -2.95
CA ASP A 150 -11.31 6.60 -2.31
C ASP A 150 -11.27 8.08 -1.98
N ILE A 151 -10.20 8.52 -1.31
CA ILE A 151 -10.06 9.90 -0.84
C ILE A 151 -8.65 10.39 -1.19
N LEU A 152 -8.55 11.59 -1.74
CA LEU A 152 -7.32 12.38 -1.84
C LEU A 152 -7.46 13.58 -0.91
N ILE A 153 -6.48 13.81 -0.04
CA ILE A 153 -6.39 15.01 0.79
C ILE A 153 -5.12 15.78 0.44
N THR A 154 -5.26 17.09 0.21
CA THR A 154 -4.12 17.96 -0.12
C THR A 154 -4.25 19.28 0.62
N SER A 155 -3.12 19.88 1.04
CA SER A 155 -3.18 21.21 1.67
C SER A 155 -3.71 22.23 0.67
N GLN A 156 -3.08 22.34 -0.50
CA GLN A 156 -3.47 23.27 -1.55
C GLN A 156 -4.59 22.72 -2.44
N TRP A 157 -5.36 23.64 -3.02
CA TRP A 157 -6.33 23.31 -4.06
C TRP A 157 -5.62 22.92 -5.36
N PRO A 158 -6.22 22.07 -6.20
CA PRO A 158 -5.76 21.89 -7.57
C PRO A 158 -6.04 23.16 -8.40
N GLN A 159 -5.04 23.61 -9.15
CA GLN A 159 -5.19 24.72 -10.07
C GLN A 159 -6.24 24.43 -11.15
N GLY A 160 -7.14 25.40 -11.38
CA GLY A 160 -8.19 25.36 -12.39
C GLY A 160 -9.38 24.49 -12.02
N VAL A 161 -9.58 24.17 -10.74
CA VAL A 161 -10.61 23.24 -10.28
C VAL A 161 -12.04 23.66 -10.63
N ASP A 162 -12.32 24.95 -10.78
CA ASP A 162 -13.64 25.47 -11.17
C ASP A 162 -13.98 25.27 -12.65
N LYS A 163 -13.02 24.87 -13.49
CA LYS A 163 -13.24 24.72 -14.93
C LYS A 163 -14.39 23.74 -15.20
N TYR A 164 -15.27 24.15 -16.11
CA TYR A 164 -16.54 23.46 -16.47
C TYR A 164 -17.58 23.38 -15.34
N GLY A 165 -17.28 23.85 -14.14
CA GLY A 165 -18.20 23.94 -13.02
C GLY A 165 -18.73 25.35 -12.78
N ILE A 166 -19.40 25.52 -11.65
CA ILE A 166 -19.87 26.83 -11.17
C ILE A 166 -18.67 27.61 -10.65
N LYS A 167 -18.37 28.74 -11.29
CA LYS A 167 -17.27 29.62 -10.87
C LYS A 167 -17.57 30.27 -9.52
N MET A 168 -16.50 30.52 -8.78
CA MET A 168 -16.55 31.19 -7.50
C MET A 168 -15.99 32.61 -7.66
N ASP A 169 -16.74 33.62 -7.23
CA ASP A 169 -16.31 35.02 -7.37
C ASP A 169 -15.21 35.41 -6.36
N SER A 170 -15.11 34.68 -5.25
CA SER A 170 -14.22 35.01 -4.13
C SER A 170 -12.80 34.48 -4.27
N VAL A 171 -12.57 33.48 -5.12
CA VAL A 171 -11.29 32.78 -5.26
C VAL A 171 -11.01 32.56 -6.74
N ASP A 172 -9.91 33.13 -7.25
CA ASP A 172 -9.47 32.89 -8.62
C ASP A 172 -8.64 31.60 -8.70
N THR A 173 -9.33 30.49 -8.90
CA THR A 173 -8.76 29.14 -9.09
C THR A 173 -7.83 29.01 -10.29
N SER A 174 -7.76 30.00 -11.18
CA SER A 174 -6.78 29.99 -12.28
C SER A 174 -5.40 30.47 -11.83
N SER A 175 -5.34 31.35 -10.84
CA SER A 175 -4.11 31.87 -10.24
C SER A 175 -3.78 31.23 -8.89
N CYS A 176 -4.77 30.74 -8.14
CA CYS A 176 -4.57 29.99 -6.90
C CYS A 176 -4.63 28.46 -7.13
N GLY A 177 -3.96 27.74 -6.24
CA GLY A 177 -3.82 26.28 -6.33
C GLY A 177 -2.59 25.81 -7.09
N SER A 178 -2.31 24.52 -6.97
CA SER A 178 -1.12 23.87 -7.47
C SER A 178 -1.35 23.14 -8.79
N HIS A 179 -0.45 23.33 -9.75
CA HIS A 179 -0.48 22.57 -11.01
C HIS A 179 -0.16 21.09 -10.76
N ALA A 180 0.81 20.81 -9.89
CA ALA A 180 1.19 19.45 -9.56
C ALA A 180 0.03 18.69 -8.85
N VAL A 181 -0.76 19.36 -8.01
CA VAL A 181 -1.97 18.76 -7.41
C VAL A 181 -3.03 18.44 -8.47
N SER A 182 -3.20 19.30 -9.49
CA SER A 182 -4.08 19.00 -10.63
C SER A 182 -3.62 17.76 -11.40
N GLN A 183 -2.30 17.63 -11.66
CA GLN A 183 -1.76 16.42 -12.29
C GLN A 183 -1.95 15.18 -11.40
N LEU A 184 -1.75 15.31 -10.09
CA LEU A 184 -1.96 14.23 -9.14
C LEU A 184 -3.41 13.72 -9.18
N ALA A 185 -4.39 14.63 -9.19
CA ALA A 185 -5.81 14.29 -9.26
C ALA A 185 -6.19 13.53 -10.54
N ILE A 186 -5.60 13.88 -11.70
CA ILE A 186 -5.85 13.15 -12.96
C ILE A 186 -5.38 11.70 -12.87
N HIS A 187 -4.19 11.48 -12.31
CA HIS A 187 -3.57 10.16 -12.27
C HIS A 187 -4.25 9.27 -11.23
N LEU A 188 -4.42 9.77 -10.00
CA LEU A 188 -5.00 9.03 -8.88
C LEU A 188 -6.51 8.80 -9.00
N LYS A 189 -7.23 9.62 -9.79
CA LYS A 189 -8.69 9.51 -9.99
C LYS A 189 -9.42 9.29 -8.66
N PRO A 190 -9.33 10.21 -7.69
CA PRO A 190 -9.97 10.03 -6.40
C PRO A 190 -11.50 10.05 -6.51
N ARG A 191 -12.24 9.39 -5.62
CA ARG A 191 -13.71 9.59 -5.55
C ARG A 191 -14.07 10.88 -4.84
N TYR A 192 -13.28 11.24 -3.83
CA TYR A 192 -13.37 12.50 -3.10
C TYR A 192 -11.99 13.16 -3.04
N HIS A 193 -11.93 14.45 -3.33
CA HIS A 193 -10.73 15.26 -3.15
C HIS A 193 -11.06 16.41 -2.21
N PHE A 194 -10.44 16.44 -1.04
CA PHE A 194 -10.58 17.51 -0.07
C PHE A 194 -9.32 18.37 0.00
N ALA A 195 -9.49 19.68 0.08
CA ALA A 195 -8.39 20.62 0.23
C ALA A 195 -8.72 21.81 1.14
N GLY A 196 -7.68 22.42 1.73
CA GLY A 196 -7.77 23.56 2.65
C GLY A 196 -7.13 24.83 2.07
N MET A 197 -6.58 25.67 2.95
CA MET A 197 -5.71 26.83 2.69
C MET A 197 -6.37 28.08 2.08
N GLU A 198 -7.37 27.94 1.21
CA GLU A 198 -8.00 29.09 0.52
C GLU A 198 -9.02 29.86 1.40
N ARG A 199 -9.21 29.44 2.66
CA ARG A 199 -10.12 30.05 3.65
C ARG A 199 -11.59 30.10 3.23
N GLU A 200 -11.94 29.40 2.16
CA GLU A 200 -13.25 29.43 1.52
C GLU A 200 -13.87 28.04 1.45
N PHE A 201 -15.21 27.97 1.45
CA PHE A 201 -15.93 26.72 1.22
C PHE A 201 -16.32 26.63 -0.25
N TYR A 202 -15.90 25.56 -0.93
CA TYR A 202 -16.31 25.27 -2.29
C TYR A 202 -16.67 23.81 -2.48
N GLU A 203 -17.93 23.54 -2.80
CA GLU A 203 -18.40 22.22 -3.20
C GLU A 203 -18.64 22.25 -4.71
N ARG A 204 -17.69 21.68 -5.46
CA ARG A 204 -17.76 21.62 -6.91
C ARG A 204 -18.76 20.53 -7.32
N GLN A 205 -19.44 20.74 -8.44
CA GLN A 205 -20.11 19.65 -9.16
C GLN A 205 -19.13 18.49 -9.41
N PRO A 206 -19.59 17.23 -9.48
CA PRO A 206 -18.69 16.11 -9.76
C PRO A 206 -18.06 16.21 -11.17
N TYR A 207 -16.84 15.69 -11.35
CA TYR A 207 -16.24 15.55 -12.69
C TYR A 207 -15.88 14.11 -13.04
N ARG A 208 -15.89 13.80 -14.34
CA ARG A 208 -15.50 12.48 -14.88
C ARG A 208 -14.00 12.25 -14.83
N ASN A 209 -13.60 11.02 -14.48
CA ASN A 209 -12.22 10.54 -14.58
C ASN A 209 -11.91 9.77 -15.88
N HIS A 210 -12.77 9.94 -16.90
CA HIS A 210 -12.67 9.29 -18.22
C HIS A 210 -13.22 10.24 -19.28
N LYS A 211 -12.76 10.09 -20.53
CA LYS A 211 -13.31 10.83 -21.66
C LYS A 211 -14.51 10.12 -22.25
N VAL A 212 -15.63 10.83 -22.35
CA VAL A 212 -16.87 10.32 -22.95
C VAL A 212 -16.62 9.87 -24.39
N LEU A 213 -17.14 8.69 -24.78
CA LEU A 213 -16.97 8.03 -26.09
C LEU A 213 -15.56 7.51 -26.44
N SER A 214 -14.51 7.92 -25.71
CA SER A 214 -13.12 7.47 -25.94
C SER A 214 -12.72 6.36 -24.98
N ASP A 215 -13.04 6.54 -23.71
CA ASP A 215 -12.56 5.69 -22.63
C ASP A 215 -13.72 4.87 -22.03
N LYS A 216 -13.39 3.78 -21.33
CA LYS A 216 -14.38 3.05 -20.52
C LYS A 216 -14.85 3.94 -19.37
N ASP A 217 -16.14 3.83 -19.05
CA ASP A 217 -16.75 4.56 -17.94
C ASP A 217 -16.04 4.26 -16.63
N LYS A 218 -15.73 5.33 -15.90
CA LYS A 218 -15.10 5.31 -14.56
C LYS A 218 -15.93 6.13 -13.59
N HIS A 219 -15.64 5.99 -12.30
CA HIS A 219 -16.23 6.83 -11.28
C HIS A 219 -15.88 8.31 -11.47
N VAL A 220 -16.67 9.14 -10.80
CA VAL A 220 -16.52 10.59 -10.77
C VAL A 220 -15.78 11.03 -9.51
N THR A 221 -15.09 12.16 -9.60
CA THR A 221 -14.47 12.84 -8.46
C THR A 221 -15.37 13.94 -7.94
N ARG A 222 -15.51 14.05 -6.62
CA ARG A 222 -16.14 15.17 -5.93
C ARG A 222 -15.06 15.99 -5.24
N PHE A 223 -14.92 17.25 -5.63
CA PHE A 223 -13.97 18.17 -5.00
C PHE A 223 -14.67 19.05 -3.97
N ILE A 224 -14.10 19.12 -2.77
CA ILE A 224 -14.60 19.95 -1.67
C ILE A 224 -13.43 20.73 -1.04
N GLY A 225 -13.44 22.04 -1.23
CA GLY A 225 -12.61 22.99 -0.49
C GLY A 225 -13.27 23.39 0.83
N LEU A 226 -12.53 23.37 1.93
CA LEU A 226 -13.05 23.70 3.27
C LEU A 226 -12.44 24.99 3.81
N ALA A 227 -13.28 25.79 4.47
CA ALA A 227 -12.87 27.04 5.11
C ALA A 227 -12.17 26.81 6.45
N ASN A 228 -11.59 27.87 7.02
CA ASN A 228 -10.96 27.83 8.34
C ASN A 228 -11.96 27.53 9.45
N THR A 229 -11.51 26.76 10.44
CA THR A 229 -12.19 26.58 11.71
C THR A 229 -12.42 27.94 12.35
N SER A 230 -13.66 28.19 12.77
CA SER A 230 -14.04 29.42 13.47
C SER A 230 -13.85 30.71 12.66
N ASN A 231 -14.06 30.62 11.34
CA ASN A 231 -14.07 31.79 10.46
C ASN A 231 -15.23 32.76 10.80
N LYS A 232 -15.01 34.06 10.57
CA LYS A 232 -15.97 35.14 10.88
C LYS A 232 -17.25 35.06 10.05
N ASP A 233 -17.13 34.54 8.82
CA ASP A 233 -18.22 34.47 7.85
C ASP A 233 -19.13 33.24 8.05
N LYS A 234 -18.85 32.41 9.06
CA LYS A 234 -19.56 31.14 9.35
C LYS A 234 -19.65 30.19 8.15
N LYS A 235 -18.65 30.26 7.26
CA LYS A 235 -18.45 29.33 6.14
C LYS A 235 -18.23 27.91 6.65
N LYS A 236 -18.61 26.93 5.85
CA LYS A 236 -18.50 25.51 6.21
C LYS A 236 -17.03 25.10 6.27
N PHE A 237 -16.57 24.72 7.45
CA PHE A 237 -15.22 24.20 7.70
C PHE A 237 -15.20 22.69 7.98
N LEU A 238 -16.36 22.09 8.25
CA LEU A 238 -16.53 20.66 8.51
C LEU A 238 -17.46 20.04 7.47
N TYR A 239 -17.05 18.89 6.95
CA TYR A 239 -17.84 18.05 6.05
C TYR A 239 -17.99 16.65 6.64
N ALA A 240 -19.22 16.15 6.70
CA ALA A 240 -19.54 14.83 7.22
C ALA A 240 -20.15 14.00 6.10
N PHE A 241 -19.58 12.82 5.83
CA PHE A 241 -20.10 11.96 4.76
C PHE A 241 -19.85 10.49 5.05
N ASN A 242 -20.59 9.65 4.34
CA ASN A 242 -20.45 8.21 4.41
C ASN A 242 -19.75 7.71 3.15
N ILE A 243 -18.79 6.81 3.31
CA ILE A 243 -18.06 6.22 2.19
C ILE A 243 -17.93 4.71 2.35
N THR A 244 -18.36 3.99 1.32
CA THR A 244 -18.01 2.58 1.13
C THR A 244 -16.72 2.52 0.33
N PRO A 245 -15.67 1.81 0.80
CA PRO A 245 -14.40 1.69 0.09
C PRO A 245 -14.57 1.17 -1.35
N LEU A 246 -13.74 1.66 -2.27
CA LEU A 246 -13.78 1.33 -3.70
C LEU A 246 -13.58 -0.18 -3.92
N SER A 247 -12.78 -0.82 -3.07
CA SER A 247 -12.55 -2.27 -3.04
C SER A 247 -13.82 -3.08 -2.74
N ALA A 248 -14.79 -2.50 -2.02
CA ALA A 248 -16.03 -3.13 -1.60
C ALA A 248 -17.27 -2.69 -2.40
N MET A 249 -17.11 -1.81 -3.40
CA MET A 249 -18.21 -1.35 -4.25
C MET A 249 -18.37 -2.22 -5.50
N GLU A 250 -19.62 -2.44 -5.88
CA GLU A 250 -19.97 -3.07 -7.15
C GLU A 250 -19.56 -2.18 -8.34
N PRO A 251 -19.00 -2.75 -9.43
CA PRO A 251 -18.55 -1.97 -10.59
C PRO A 251 -19.65 -1.12 -11.23
N SER A 252 -20.89 -1.60 -11.23
CA SER A 252 -22.06 -0.89 -11.80
C SER A 252 -22.45 0.34 -10.97
N GLU A 253 -22.33 0.28 -9.64
CA GLU A 253 -22.55 1.43 -8.76
C GLU A 253 -21.43 2.46 -8.89
N LEU A 254 -20.19 1.98 -9.08
CA LEU A 254 -19.00 2.82 -9.18
C LEU A 254 -19.02 3.71 -10.44
N THR A 255 -19.56 3.22 -11.56
CA THR A 255 -19.64 3.95 -12.82
C THR A 255 -20.88 4.85 -12.94
N LYS A 256 -21.79 4.82 -11.96
CA LYS A 256 -22.96 5.71 -11.96
C LYS A 256 -22.54 7.18 -11.95
N GLN A 257 -23.11 7.92 -12.89
CA GLN A 257 -22.82 9.34 -13.05
C GLN A 257 -23.99 10.19 -12.53
N PRO A 258 -23.72 11.19 -11.67
CA PRO A 258 -24.69 12.20 -11.29
C PRO A 258 -25.19 13.00 -12.50
N ALA A 259 -26.40 13.56 -12.41
CA ALA A 259 -27.00 14.31 -13.51
C ALA A 259 -26.25 15.62 -13.84
N ASP A 260 -25.56 16.19 -12.85
CA ASP A 260 -24.81 17.45 -12.92
C ASP A 260 -23.30 17.24 -13.14
N VAL A 261 -22.89 16.05 -13.56
CA VAL A 261 -21.48 15.73 -13.78
C VAL A 261 -20.90 16.54 -14.94
N THR A 262 -19.66 16.98 -14.77
CA THR A 262 -18.89 17.79 -15.71
C THR A 262 -17.69 17.01 -16.26
N GLU A 263 -17.04 17.52 -17.30
CA GLU A 263 -15.75 16.99 -17.75
C GLU A 263 -14.64 17.30 -16.73
N CYS A 264 -13.55 16.52 -16.78
CA CYS A 264 -12.38 16.77 -15.93
C CYS A 264 -11.86 18.20 -16.14
N PRO A 265 -11.72 19.02 -15.07
CA PRO A 265 -11.23 20.39 -15.18
C PRO A 265 -9.76 20.48 -15.62
N PHE A 266 -9.00 19.41 -15.42
CA PHE A 266 -7.55 19.41 -15.60
C PHE A 266 -7.15 18.82 -16.95
N THR A 267 -6.08 19.37 -17.53
CA THR A 267 -5.46 18.86 -18.75
C THR A 267 -4.14 18.18 -18.39
N LEU A 268 -3.89 16.99 -18.94
CA LEU A 268 -2.57 16.35 -18.84
C LEU A 268 -1.56 17.19 -19.60
N THR A 269 -0.61 17.80 -18.89
CA THR A 269 0.53 18.47 -19.51
C THR A 269 1.62 17.42 -19.69
N MET A 270 1.80 16.91 -20.91
CA MET A 270 2.96 16.05 -21.19
C MET A 270 4.24 16.89 -21.12
N SER A 271 5.28 16.40 -20.44
CA SER A 271 6.55 17.12 -20.38
C SER A 271 7.21 17.18 -21.76
N ARG A 272 8.06 18.18 -22.01
CA ARG A 272 8.86 18.24 -23.27
C ARG A 272 9.76 17.01 -23.47
N GLN A 273 10.13 16.30 -22.41
CA GLN A 273 10.93 15.07 -22.48
C GLN A 273 10.11 13.88 -23.03
N ASP A 274 8.81 13.81 -22.74
CA ASP A 274 7.91 12.79 -23.30
C ASP A 274 7.66 12.99 -24.81
N LEU A 275 7.65 14.26 -25.24
CA LEU A 275 7.56 14.62 -26.66
C LEU A 275 8.81 14.21 -27.44
N GLN A 276 10.00 14.35 -26.86
CA GLN A 276 11.26 13.95 -27.52
C GLN A 276 11.37 12.43 -27.67
N ASN A 277 11.01 11.66 -26.64
CA ASN A 277 10.99 10.19 -26.71
C ASN A 277 9.94 9.66 -27.70
N GLN A 278 8.79 10.34 -27.86
CA GLN A 278 7.80 9.96 -28.88
C GLN A 278 8.20 10.36 -30.31
N THR A 279 9.06 11.38 -30.49
CA THR A 279 9.45 11.82 -31.85
C THR A 279 10.51 10.89 -32.46
N GLU A 280 11.36 10.28 -31.64
CA GLU A 280 12.30 9.23 -32.09
C GLU A 280 11.57 7.92 -32.43
N GLU A 281 10.53 7.52 -31.69
CA GLU A 281 9.76 6.31 -32.00
C GLU A 281 8.73 6.49 -33.14
N LYS A 282 8.16 7.70 -33.32
CA LYS A 282 7.18 7.96 -34.41
C LYS A 282 7.79 8.34 -35.76
N SER A 283 9.10 8.60 -35.83
CA SER A 283 9.79 8.86 -37.12
C SER A 283 10.29 7.58 -37.81
N ALA A 284 10.17 6.42 -37.17
CA ALA A 284 10.64 5.14 -37.71
C ALA A 284 9.56 4.28 -38.40
N GLN A 285 8.30 4.72 -38.48
CA GLN A 285 7.24 3.94 -39.13
C GLN A 285 6.30 4.81 -39.99
N PHE A 286 6.26 4.48 -41.28
CA PHE A 286 5.38 4.96 -42.36
C PHE A 286 5.80 6.23 -43.14
N PHE A 287 6.72 6.06 -44.09
CA PHE A 287 6.59 6.69 -45.42
C PHE A 287 6.82 5.63 -46.50
N TYR A 288 5.75 5.34 -47.24
CA TYR A 288 5.74 4.50 -48.44
C TYR A 288 6.15 5.41 -49.61
N ASP A 289 7.42 5.32 -50.05
CA ASP A 289 7.82 5.93 -51.32
C ASP A 289 8.25 4.85 -52.31
N MET A 290 7.56 4.84 -53.43
CA MET A 290 7.64 3.90 -54.53
C MET A 290 8.67 4.41 -55.53
N THR A 291 9.90 3.90 -55.50
CA THR A 291 10.74 3.87 -56.72
C THR A 291 11.56 2.58 -56.81
N GLU A 292 11.45 1.95 -57.97
CA GLU A 292 12.05 0.67 -58.35
C GLU A 292 13.59 0.73 -58.42
N LYS A 293 14.29 -0.35 -58.01
CA LYS A 293 14.91 -1.36 -58.91
C LYS A 293 16.01 -2.19 -58.23
N LYS A 294 15.82 -3.51 -58.37
CA LYS A 294 16.78 -4.58 -58.71
C LYS A 294 17.84 -5.05 -57.70
N ASN A 295 17.74 -6.38 -57.48
CA ASN A 295 18.79 -7.38 -57.29
C ASN A 295 19.49 -7.36 -55.90
N SER A 296 19.66 -8.47 -55.16
CA SER A 296 19.68 -9.88 -55.57
C SER A 296 19.47 -10.84 -54.38
N LYS A 297 18.83 -11.97 -54.70
CA LYS A 297 19.09 -13.35 -54.22
C LYS A 297 18.97 -13.70 -52.73
N ARG A 298 17.81 -14.32 -52.43
CA ARG A 298 17.60 -15.64 -51.80
C ARG A 298 18.73 -16.23 -50.95
N ARG A 299 18.40 -16.51 -49.69
CA ARG A 299 18.42 -17.81 -48.97
C ARG A 299 17.95 -17.49 -47.53
N GLN A 300 17.37 -18.35 -46.72
CA GLN A 300 16.69 -19.64 -46.79
C GLN A 300 16.26 -19.85 -45.33
N HIS A 301 15.06 -20.39 -45.12
CA HIS A 301 14.53 -20.72 -43.80
C HIS A 301 15.46 -21.70 -43.08
N ASP A 302 15.97 -21.34 -41.90
CA ASP A 302 16.37 -22.32 -40.90
C ASP A 302 16.24 -21.75 -39.48
N GLY A 303 15.86 -22.62 -38.55
CA GLY A 303 15.15 -22.27 -37.32
C GLY A 303 15.98 -21.81 -36.11
N GLY A 304 15.25 -21.69 -35.00
CA GLY A 304 15.79 -21.64 -33.63
C GLY A 304 16.11 -20.24 -33.10
N GLY A 305 15.21 -19.67 -32.30
CA GLY A 305 15.47 -18.47 -31.49
C GLY A 305 14.43 -18.31 -30.38
N PRO A 306 14.83 -17.90 -29.16
CA PRO A 306 14.36 -18.48 -27.91
C PRO A 306 13.03 -17.93 -27.40
N ASP A 307 12.38 -18.78 -26.60
CA ASP A 307 11.17 -18.53 -25.84
C ASP A 307 11.23 -17.17 -25.10
N ARG A 308 10.37 -16.23 -25.48
CA ARG A 308 10.26 -14.93 -24.80
C ARG A 308 9.60 -15.19 -23.45
N LYS A 309 10.42 -15.42 -22.40
CA LYS A 309 9.97 -15.46 -21.00
C LYS A 309 9.02 -14.29 -20.73
N LYS A 310 7.77 -14.60 -20.38
CA LYS A 310 6.71 -13.62 -20.08
C LYS A 310 7.19 -12.74 -18.92
N LYS A 311 7.21 -11.42 -19.12
CA LYS A 311 7.60 -10.46 -18.07
C LYS A 311 6.64 -10.56 -16.89
N HIS A 312 7.16 -10.88 -15.70
CA HIS A 312 6.39 -10.95 -14.46
C HIS A 312 5.87 -9.56 -14.04
N PRO A 313 4.71 -9.47 -13.35
CA PRO A 313 4.20 -8.21 -12.82
C PRO A 313 5.19 -7.59 -11.81
N GLN A 314 5.61 -6.34 -12.04
CA GLN A 314 6.49 -5.59 -11.12
C GLN A 314 5.68 -4.76 -10.12
N ALA A 315 6.23 -4.61 -8.91
CA ALA A 315 5.61 -3.91 -7.79
C ALA A 315 5.47 -2.39 -8.02
N THR A 316 4.45 -1.79 -7.41
CA THR A 316 4.13 -0.36 -7.39
C THR A 316 4.92 0.43 -6.32
N GLY A 317 6.19 0.08 -6.09
CA GLY A 317 7.08 0.68 -5.08
C GLY A 317 8.36 -0.15 -4.84
N PRO A 318 9.32 0.34 -4.03
CA PRO A 318 10.52 -0.42 -3.69
C PRO A 318 10.15 -1.63 -2.81
N CYS A 319 9.96 -2.78 -3.46
CA CYS A 319 9.68 -4.03 -2.76
C CYS A 319 11.00 -4.75 -2.47
N TRP A 320 11.28 -5.00 -1.20
CA TRP A 320 12.51 -5.68 -0.76
C TRP A 320 12.58 -7.17 -1.17
N PHE A 321 11.44 -7.74 -1.58
CA PHE A 321 11.30 -9.15 -1.95
C PHE A 321 11.04 -9.37 -3.44
N CYS A 322 10.92 -8.31 -4.24
CA CYS A 322 10.88 -8.44 -5.70
C CYS A 322 12.31 -8.57 -6.22
N LEU A 323 12.66 -9.69 -6.84
CA LEU A 323 13.99 -9.89 -7.45
C LEU A 323 14.36 -8.82 -8.50
N GLY A 324 13.35 -8.21 -9.14
CA GLY A 324 13.55 -7.10 -10.07
C GLY A 324 13.80 -5.73 -9.42
N SER A 325 13.73 -5.63 -8.08
CA SER A 325 13.95 -4.39 -7.34
C SER A 325 15.45 -4.17 -7.06
N PRO A 326 15.96 -2.92 -7.13
CA PRO A 326 17.34 -2.62 -6.76
C PRO A 326 17.63 -2.79 -5.26
N GLU A 327 16.60 -2.86 -4.42
CA GLU A 327 16.71 -2.99 -2.96
C GLU A 327 16.76 -4.45 -2.46
N VAL A 328 16.71 -5.43 -3.37
CA VAL A 328 16.77 -6.84 -2.98
C VAL A 328 18.18 -7.24 -2.52
N GLU A 329 18.26 -7.88 -1.36
CA GLU A 329 19.51 -8.37 -0.77
C GLU A 329 19.93 -9.69 -1.46
N LYS A 330 20.56 -9.55 -2.64
CA LYS A 330 20.92 -10.66 -3.53
C LYS A 330 21.79 -11.74 -2.89
N HIS A 331 22.56 -11.40 -1.85
CA HIS A 331 23.43 -12.36 -1.15
C HIS A 331 22.65 -13.41 -0.33
N LEU A 332 21.37 -13.17 -0.05
CA LEU A 332 20.51 -14.12 0.67
C LEU A 332 19.86 -15.15 -0.27
N VAL A 333 19.97 -14.99 -1.59
CA VAL A 333 19.29 -15.86 -2.57
C VAL A 333 19.98 -17.21 -2.66
N VAL A 334 19.22 -18.29 -2.44
CA VAL A 334 19.70 -19.68 -2.43
C VAL A 334 19.47 -20.34 -3.79
N SER A 335 18.24 -20.30 -4.28
CA SER A 335 17.78 -20.95 -5.51
C SER A 335 16.79 -20.05 -6.23
N VAL A 336 16.74 -20.09 -7.57
CA VAL A 336 15.84 -19.28 -8.40
C VAL A 336 15.19 -20.18 -9.45
N GLY A 337 13.88 -20.31 -9.38
CA GLY A 337 13.06 -21.00 -10.37
C GLY A 337 12.52 -20.08 -11.45
N ASP A 338 11.42 -20.49 -12.08
CA ASP A 338 10.78 -19.74 -13.16
C ASP A 338 9.79 -18.69 -12.63
N HIS A 339 9.12 -18.93 -11.50
CA HIS A 339 8.15 -18.00 -10.91
C HIS A 339 8.43 -17.66 -9.44
N ASN A 340 9.23 -18.45 -8.74
CA ASN A 340 9.58 -18.31 -7.33
C ASN A 340 11.08 -18.48 -7.11
N TYR A 341 11.56 -18.02 -5.96
CA TYR A 341 12.93 -18.18 -5.53
C TYR A 341 12.99 -18.45 -4.02
N LEU A 342 14.08 -19.06 -3.59
CA LEU A 342 14.40 -19.27 -2.18
C LEU A 342 15.39 -18.23 -1.71
N ALA A 343 15.16 -17.69 -0.53
CA ALA A 343 16.12 -16.83 0.16
C ALA A 343 16.21 -17.16 1.64
N LEU A 344 17.39 -16.94 2.21
CA LEU A 344 17.60 -17.02 3.65
C LEU A 344 16.82 -15.90 4.36
N ALA A 345 16.16 -16.22 5.48
CA ALA A 345 15.43 -15.24 6.28
C ALA A 345 16.40 -14.35 7.05
N LYS A 346 16.33 -13.03 6.81
CA LYS A 346 17.10 -12.03 7.57
C LYS A 346 16.67 -12.05 9.04
N GLY A 347 17.59 -12.37 9.95
CA GLY A 347 17.28 -12.59 11.37
C GLY A 347 16.35 -13.79 11.58
N GLY A 348 16.66 -14.92 10.96
CA GLY A 348 15.94 -16.18 11.15
C GLY A 348 15.88 -16.64 12.62
N LEU A 349 14.94 -17.53 12.95
CA LEU A 349 14.90 -18.15 14.28
C LEU A 349 16.09 -19.10 14.44
N VAL A 350 16.34 -19.87 13.38
CA VAL A 350 17.42 -20.83 13.21
C VAL A 350 18.20 -20.50 11.93
N ASP A 351 19.43 -20.98 11.87
CA ASP A 351 20.41 -20.67 10.81
C ASP A 351 19.95 -21.13 9.42
N ASP A 352 19.08 -22.13 9.35
CA ASP A 352 18.49 -22.69 8.14
C ASP A 352 17.02 -22.26 7.96
N HIS A 353 16.61 -21.10 8.47
CA HIS A 353 15.29 -20.52 8.21
C HIS A 353 15.21 -19.89 6.81
N ILE A 354 14.36 -20.44 5.95
CA ILE A 354 14.22 -20.05 4.54
C ILE A 354 12.87 -19.37 4.27
N LEU A 355 12.84 -18.54 3.24
CA LEU A 355 11.65 -17.92 2.66
C LEU A 355 11.43 -18.45 1.25
N ILE A 356 10.20 -18.87 0.94
CA ILE A 356 9.74 -19.06 -0.43
C ILE A 356 9.03 -17.77 -0.86
N LEU A 357 9.54 -17.16 -1.93
CA LEU A 357 9.10 -15.85 -2.41
C LEU A 357 8.82 -15.92 -3.92
N PRO A 358 7.72 -15.36 -4.42
CA PRO A 358 7.55 -15.22 -5.86
C PRO A 358 8.50 -14.15 -6.42
N ILE A 359 8.98 -14.38 -7.64
CA ILE A 359 9.82 -13.43 -8.40
C ILE A 359 9.01 -12.16 -8.72
N GLY A 360 7.75 -12.35 -9.14
CA GLY A 360 6.79 -11.29 -9.41
C GLY A 360 6.07 -10.80 -8.14
N HIS A 361 5.52 -9.60 -8.19
CA HIS A 361 4.80 -9.03 -7.04
C HIS A 361 3.42 -9.68 -6.88
N HIS A 362 3.32 -10.57 -5.90
CA HIS A 362 2.06 -11.18 -5.46
C HIS A 362 1.94 -10.98 -3.95
N GLN A 363 0.78 -10.54 -3.46
CA GLN A 363 0.60 -10.22 -2.03
C GLN A 363 0.39 -11.47 -1.16
N SER A 364 -0.30 -12.49 -1.68
CA SER A 364 -0.69 -13.70 -0.93
C SER A 364 -0.85 -14.90 -1.85
N THR A 365 -0.84 -16.11 -1.29
CA THR A 365 -1.08 -17.35 -2.04
C THR A 365 -2.47 -17.35 -2.69
N VAL A 366 -3.47 -16.75 -2.05
CA VAL A 366 -4.84 -16.63 -2.59
C VAL A 366 -4.89 -15.82 -3.89
N LEU A 367 -4.04 -14.79 -4.01
CA LEU A 367 -3.98 -13.91 -5.18
C LEU A 367 -2.96 -14.35 -6.24
N ALA A 368 -2.15 -15.37 -5.94
CA ALA A 368 -1.13 -15.86 -6.85
C ALA A 368 -1.74 -16.72 -8.01
N PRO A 369 -1.22 -16.61 -9.24
CA PRO A 369 -1.56 -17.50 -10.35
C PRO A 369 -1.26 -18.98 -10.01
N SER A 370 -1.91 -19.92 -10.71
CA SER A 370 -1.66 -21.36 -10.50
C SER A 370 -0.19 -21.74 -10.73
N GLU A 371 0.44 -21.18 -11.77
CA GLU A 371 1.87 -21.41 -12.08
C GLU A 371 2.80 -21.11 -10.89
N VAL A 372 2.51 -20.03 -10.15
CA VAL A 372 3.28 -19.64 -8.95
C VAL A 372 3.04 -20.63 -7.82
N ILE A 373 1.81 -21.09 -7.62
CA ILE A 373 1.43 -22.02 -6.54
C ILE A 373 2.02 -23.41 -6.80
N ASP A 374 1.94 -23.89 -8.04
CA ASP A 374 2.47 -25.20 -8.43
C ASP A 374 3.97 -25.28 -8.15
N GLU A 375 4.71 -24.20 -8.39
CA GLU A 375 6.14 -24.13 -8.08
C GLU A 375 6.43 -23.93 -6.59
N ILE A 376 5.60 -23.19 -5.85
CA ILE A 376 5.66 -23.15 -4.37
C ILE A 376 5.55 -24.58 -3.81
N ASP A 377 4.62 -25.39 -4.32
CA ASP A 377 4.44 -26.77 -3.86
C ASP A 377 5.62 -27.68 -4.22
N LYS A 378 6.26 -27.46 -5.38
CA LYS A 378 7.54 -28.11 -5.72
C LYS A 378 8.64 -27.76 -4.71
N TYR A 379 8.80 -26.47 -4.39
CA TYR A 379 9.76 -26.02 -3.38
C TYR A 379 9.46 -26.60 -1.99
N LYS A 380 8.21 -26.59 -1.54
CA LYS A 380 7.80 -27.23 -0.28
C LYS A 380 8.16 -28.71 -0.25
N ALA A 381 7.93 -29.45 -1.36
CA ALA A 381 8.26 -30.86 -1.44
C ALA A 381 9.78 -31.12 -1.41
N ALA A 382 10.57 -30.30 -2.10
CA ALA A 382 12.03 -30.36 -2.08
C ALA A 382 12.59 -30.05 -0.68
N LEU A 383 12.13 -28.98 -0.05
CA LEU A 383 12.54 -28.57 1.30
C LEU A 383 12.17 -29.63 2.35
N LYS A 384 10.98 -30.25 2.26
CA LYS A 384 10.60 -31.38 3.13
C LYS A 384 11.59 -32.55 3.02
N LYS A 385 12.07 -32.88 1.82
CA LYS A 385 13.08 -33.94 1.62
C LYS A 385 14.45 -33.51 2.16
N CYS A 386 14.84 -32.27 1.90
CA CYS A 386 16.10 -31.68 2.38
C CYS A 386 16.18 -31.72 3.91
N TYR A 387 15.23 -31.11 4.63
CA TYR A 387 15.23 -31.09 6.10
C TYR A 387 15.06 -32.48 6.72
N LYS A 388 14.31 -33.38 6.07
CA LYS A 388 14.22 -34.78 6.51
C LYS A 388 15.59 -35.47 6.49
N SER A 389 16.43 -35.18 5.49
CA SER A 389 17.81 -35.69 5.42
C SER A 389 18.70 -35.17 6.55
N MET A 390 18.39 -33.99 7.08
CA MET A 390 19.05 -33.39 8.25
C MET A 390 18.45 -33.82 9.59
N GLY A 391 17.46 -34.72 9.59
CA GLY A 391 16.76 -35.13 10.81
C GLY A 391 15.87 -34.04 11.42
N LYS A 392 15.35 -33.12 10.61
CA LYS A 392 14.43 -32.06 11.03
C LYS A 392 13.06 -32.20 10.35
N ALA A 393 12.02 -31.74 11.03
CA ALA A 393 10.71 -31.49 10.45
C ALA A 393 10.61 -30.01 10.04
N VAL A 394 9.59 -29.64 9.25
CA VAL A 394 9.45 -28.28 8.74
C VAL A 394 8.03 -27.76 8.88
N VAL A 395 7.90 -26.55 9.41
CA VAL A 395 6.65 -25.79 9.50
C VAL A 395 6.65 -24.72 8.42
N PHE A 396 5.58 -24.66 7.64
CA PHE A 396 5.37 -23.58 6.68
C PHE A 396 4.30 -22.66 7.22
N PHE A 397 4.52 -21.35 7.20
CA PHE A 397 3.43 -20.42 7.50
C PHE A 397 3.47 -19.17 6.63
N GLU A 398 2.28 -18.66 6.37
CA GLU A 398 2.03 -17.44 5.60
C GLU A 398 1.21 -16.48 6.47
N ARG A 399 1.64 -15.22 6.51
CA ARG A 399 0.88 -14.13 7.12
C ARG A 399 0.49 -13.11 6.06
N ASN A 400 -0.75 -13.20 5.59
CA ASN A 400 -1.36 -12.16 4.76
C ASN A 400 -2.03 -11.11 5.65
N TYR A 401 -1.24 -10.31 6.36
CA TYR A 401 -1.71 -9.17 7.16
C TYR A 401 -0.62 -8.11 7.25
N ARG A 402 -0.94 -6.89 6.78
CA ARG A 402 0.01 -5.77 6.62
C ARG A 402 1.28 -6.18 5.85
N THR A 403 1.15 -7.09 4.88
CA THR A 403 2.23 -7.51 3.98
C THR A 403 1.96 -7.00 2.57
N GLN A 404 3.03 -6.62 1.87
CA GLN A 404 2.99 -6.18 0.46
C GLN A 404 3.38 -7.32 -0.50
N HIS A 405 4.24 -8.23 -0.07
CA HIS A 405 4.73 -9.36 -0.88
C HIS A 405 4.46 -10.69 -0.15
N LEU A 406 4.17 -11.73 -0.92
CA LEU A 406 3.93 -13.08 -0.45
C LEU A 406 5.25 -13.62 0.10
N GLN A 407 5.23 -13.96 1.38
CA GLN A 407 6.34 -14.59 2.08
C GLN A 407 5.84 -15.84 2.81
N ILE A 408 6.25 -17.00 2.30
CA ILE A 408 6.04 -18.26 3.02
C ILE A 408 7.30 -18.53 3.82
N GLN A 409 7.16 -18.48 5.14
CA GLN A 409 8.23 -18.74 6.09
C GLN A 409 8.38 -20.25 6.24
N VAL A 410 9.62 -20.72 6.18
CA VAL A 410 9.99 -22.14 6.23
C VAL A 410 10.91 -22.35 7.42
N VAL A 411 10.34 -22.78 8.55
CA VAL A 411 11.10 -22.95 9.79
C VAL A 411 11.29 -24.43 10.06
N PRO A 412 12.54 -24.92 10.03
CA PRO A 412 12.83 -26.29 10.44
C PRO A 412 12.83 -26.40 11.97
N VAL A 413 12.33 -27.52 12.47
CA VAL A 413 12.17 -27.83 13.89
C VAL A 413 12.66 -29.25 14.19
N PRO A 414 13.13 -29.54 15.42
CA PRO A 414 13.50 -30.89 15.83
C PRO A 414 12.34 -31.89 15.68
N LEU A 415 12.65 -33.15 15.36
CA LEU A 415 11.61 -34.18 15.22
C LEU A 415 10.84 -34.47 16.52
N ASP A 416 11.48 -34.26 17.67
CA ASP A 416 10.92 -34.60 18.97
C ASP A 416 9.72 -33.72 19.36
N CYS A 417 9.68 -32.48 18.89
CA CYS A 417 8.61 -31.52 19.21
C CYS A 417 7.42 -31.57 18.25
N VAL A 418 7.43 -32.44 17.23
CA VAL A 418 6.41 -32.45 16.16
C VAL A 418 4.98 -32.64 16.68
N CYS A 419 4.81 -33.41 17.75
CA CYS A 419 3.50 -33.65 18.36
C CYS A 419 2.97 -32.39 19.07
N ASP A 420 3.87 -31.58 19.62
CA ASP A 420 3.53 -30.43 20.47
C ASP A 420 3.24 -29.16 19.63
N ILE A 421 3.72 -29.10 18.38
CA ILE A 421 3.54 -27.93 17.50
C ILE A 421 2.06 -27.53 17.38
N LYS A 422 1.16 -28.49 17.18
CA LYS A 422 -0.27 -28.18 17.00
C LYS A 422 -0.86 -27.57 18.26
N GLU A 423 -0.55 -28.16 19.42
CA GLU A 423 -1.00 -27.66 20.72
C GLU A 423 -0.43 -26.27 20.99
N ALA A 424 0.86 -26.05 20.75
CA ALA A 424 1.51 -24.74 20.89
C ALA A 424 0.82 -23.65 20.05
N PHE A 425 0.47 -23.93 18.79
CA PHE A 425 -0.28 -22.99 17.95
C PHE A 425 -1.65 -22.64 18.56
N MET A 426 -2.37 -23.66 19.05
CA MET A 426 -3.70 -23.47 19.64
C MET A 426 -3.62 -22.69 20.96
N GLU A 427 -2.70 -23.05 21.86
CA GLU A 427 -2.47 -22.37 23.15
C GLU A 427 -2.06 -20.91 22.96
N CYS A 428 -1.07 -20.64 22.11
CA CYS A 428 -0.64 -19.27 21.82
C CYS A 428 -1.76 -18.44 21.17
N SER A 429 -2.57 -19.03 20.28
CA SER A 429 -3.70 -18.29 19.69
C SER A 429 -4.73 -17.87 20.73
N GLN A 430 -5.05 -18.75 21.68
CA GLN A 430 -5.97 -18.46 22.78
C GLN A 430 -5.42 -17.38 23.71
N SER A 431 -4.12 -17.43 24.01
CA SER A 431 -3.44 -16.40 24.83
C SER A 431 -3.49 -15.02 24.17
N GLU A 432 -3.35 -14.94 22.85
CA GLU A 432 -3.44 -13.71 22.07
C GLU A 432 -4.90 -13.25 21.79
N GLY A 433 -5.90 -14.06 22.18
CA GLY A 433 -7.31 -13.72 22.09
C GLY A 433 -7.97 -13.98 20.73
N PHE A 434 -7.47 -14.96 19.96
CA PHE A 434 -8.10 -15.39 18.71
C PHE A 434 -8.07 -16.91 18.50
N GLU A 435 -8.94 -17.44 17.64
CA GLU A 435 -9.04 -18.89 17.40
C GLU A 435 -8.43 -19.32 16.06
N LEU A 436 -7.61 -20.37 16.08
CA LEU A 436 -7.18 -21.10 14.89
C LEU A 436 -8.15 -22.24 14.59
N HIS A 437 -8.53 -22.37 13.31
CA HIS A 437 -9.37 -23.46 12.85
C HIS A 437 -8.59 -24.42 11.95
N GLU A 438 -8.80 -25.71 12.15
CA GLU A 438 -8.26 -26.73 11.26
C GLU A 438 -9.08 -26.81 9.97
N ILE A 439 -8.38 -26.81 8.82
CA ILE A 439 -9.01 -26.97 7.51
C ILE A 439 -8.69 -28.35 6.92
N PRO A 440 -9.59 -28.93 6.11
CA PRO A 440 -9.35 -30.25 5.52
C PRO A 440 -8.07 -30.28 4.67
N LYS A 441 -7.30 -31.37 4.78
CA LYS A 441 -5.93 -31.50 4.20
C LYS A 441 -5.86 -31.21 2.69
N HIS A 442 -6.92 -31.55 1.94
CA HIS A 442 -7.00 -31.38 0.49
C HIS A 442 -7.71 -30.10 0.04
N SER A 443 -8.04 -29.20 0.95
CA SER A 443 -8.70 -27.94 0.60
C SER A 443 -7.71 -26.95 0.02
N ASP A 444 -8.11 -26.28 -1.06
CA ASP A 444 -7.39 -25.13 -1.60
C ASP A 444 -7.72 -23.89 -0.75
N LEU A 445 -6.68 -23.15 -0.37
CA LEU A 445 -6.81 -21.91 0.39
C LEU A 445 -7.70 -20.89 -0.35
N LYS A 446 -7.69 -20.89 -1.70
CA LYS A 446 -8.54 -20.03 -2.54
C LYS A 446 -10.03 -20.31 -2.40
N GLN A 447 -10.41 -21.54 -2.04
CA GLN A 447 -11.80 -21.92 -1.84
C GLN A 447 -12.32 -21.50 -0.46
N ILE A 448 -11.41 -21.38 0.51
CA ILE A 448 -11.77 -21.09 1.91
C ILE A 448 -11.63 -19.61 2.21
N VAL A 449 -10.62 -18.92 1.67
CA VAL A 449 -10.34 -17.52 1.99
C VAL A 449 -10.74 -16.62 0.82
N PRO A 450 -11.66 -15.66 1.02
CA PRO A 450 -12.00 -14.69 -0.02
C PRO A 450 -10.78 -13.86 -0.45
N PRO A 451 -10.62 -13.57 -1.76
CA PRO A 451 -9.57 -12.67 -2.25
C PRO A 451 -9.54 -11.34 -1.49
N GLY A 452 -8.35 -10.93 -1.03
CA GLY A 452 -8.14 -9.68 -0.29
C GLY A 452 -8.47 -9.73 1.20
N ALA A 453 -9.02 -10.84 1.72
CA ALA A 453 -9.20 -11.00 3.16
C ALA A 453 -7.85 -11.29 3.85
N PRO A 454 -7.51 -10.61 4.96
CA PRO A 454 -6.30 -10.93 5.69
C PRO A 454 -6.44 -12.26 6.44
N TYR A 455 -5.36 -13.04 6.49
CA TYR A 455 -5.34 -14.34 7.13
C TYR A 455 -3.94 -14.71 7.65
N PHE A 456 -3.93 -15.63 8.60
CA PHE A 456 -2.76 -16.39 8.99
C PHE A 456 -3.01 -17.86 8.66
N TYR A 457 -2.03 -18.49 8.00
CA TYR A 457 -2.12 -19.87 7.57
C TYR A 457 -0.83 -20.60 7.93
N ALA A 458 -0.94 -21.80 8.50
CA ALA A 458 0.19 -22.65 8.82
C ALA A 458 -0.05 -24.10 8.36
N GLU A 459 0.97 -24.71 7.78
CA GLU A 459 1.04 -26.13 7.44
C GLU A 459 2.04 -26.81 8.38
N LEU A 460 1.54 -27.77 9.15
CA LEU A 460 2.33 -28.49 10.13
C LEU A 460 2.97 -29.76 9.53
N PRO A 461 4.05 -30.28 10.13
CA PRO A 461 4.67 -31.53 9.72
C PRO A 461 3.72 -32.75 9.77
N SER A 462 2.71 -32.72 10.65
CA SER A 462 1.64 -33.73 10.74
C SER A 462 0.72 -33.75 9.51
N GLY A 463 0.84 -32.76 8.62
CA GLY A 463 -0.05 -32.52 7.50
C GLY A 463 -1.33 -31.77 7.88
N ASP A 464 -1.45 -31.35 9.13
CA ASP A 464 -2.57 -30.52 9.58
C ASP A 464 -2.37 -29.08 9.07
N LYS A 465 -3.48 -28.43 8.74
CA LYS A 465 -3.52 -27.08 8.20
C LYS A 465 -4.34 -26.21 9.12
N LEU A 466 -3.72 -25.17 9.66
CA LEU A 466 -4.34 -24.22 10.58
C LEU A 466 -4.59 -22.89 9.85
N LEU A 467 -5.78 -22.35 10.01
CA LEU A 467 -6.20 -21.10 9.38
C LEU A 467 -6.89 -20.20 10.42
N HIS A 468 -6.44 -18.95 10.49
CA HIS A 468 -7.15 -17.89 11.17
C HIS A 468 -7.48 -16.77 10.18
N ARG A 469 -8.76 -16.37 10.10
CA ARG A 469 -9.20 -15.23 9.31
C ARG A 469 -9.11 -13.98 10.17
N ILE A 470 -8.16 -13.10 9.85
CA ILE A 470 -7.86 -11.94 10.67
C ILE A 470 -8.98 -10.91 10.53
N SER A 471 -9.51 -10.43 11.65
CA SER A 471 -10.60 -9.45 11.70
C SER A 471 -10.16 -8.08 12.20
N LYS A 472 -9.41 -8.02 13.30
CA LYS A 472 -8.78 -6.83 13.89
C LYS A 472 -7.50 -7.24 14.64
N ASN A 473 -6.52 -6.34 14.75
CA ASN A 473 -5.29 -6.46 15.55
C ASN A 473 -4.70 -7.88 15.66
N PHE A 474 -3.83 -8.25 14.71
CA PHE A 474 -3.11 -9.52 14.74
C PHE A 474 -1.61 -9.33 14.99
N PRO A 475 -0.98 -10.10 15.89
CA PRO A 475 0.45 -10.00 16.17
C PRO A 475 1.27 -10.33 14.92
N LEU A 476 2.10 -9.39 14.48
CA LEU A 476 2.89 -9.56 13.25
C LEU A 476 3.83 -10.76 13.36
N GLN A 477 4.40 -11.01 14.53
CA GLN A 477 5.36 -12.10 14.74
C GLN A 477 4.71 -13.41 15.22
N PHE A 478 3.38 -13.56 15.17
CA PHE A 478 2.69 -14.73 15.73
C PHE A 478 3.33 -16.08 15.37
N GLY A 479 3.53 -16.35 14.07
CA GLY A 479 4.12 -17.61 13.63
C GLY A 479 5.55 -17.83 14.14
N ARG A 480 6.31 -16.76 14.38
CA ARG A 480 7.64 -16.85 15.00
C ARG A 480 7.55 -17.05 16.50
N ASP A 481 6.62 -16.36 17.15
CA ASP A 481 6.40 -16.42 18.60
C ASP A 481 6.06 -17.85 19.05
N VAL A 482 5.14 -18.50 18.33
CA VAL A 482 4.79 -19.92 18.56
C VAL A 482 6.00 -20.83 18.44
N LEU A 483 6.80 -20.66 17.39
CA LEU A 483 7.96 -21.53 17.13
C LEU A 483 9.15 -21.23 18.03
N ALA A 484 9.28 -20.00 18.51
CA ALA A 484 10.29 -19.59 19.49
C ALA A 484 9.98 -20.08 20.91
N SER A 485 8.75 -20.55 21.16
CA SER A 485 8.31 -21.02 22.47
C SER A 485 9.23 -22.11 23.06
N PRO A 486 9.29 -22.23 24.40
CA PRO A 486 10.07 -23.27 25.09
C PRO A 486 9.75 -24.69 24.66
N GLN A 487 8.52 -24.93 24.21
CA GLN A 487 8.04 -26.24 23.78
C GLN A 487 8.64 -26.67 22.43
N ILE A 488 9.06 -25.73 21.58
CA ILE A 488 9.47 -26.01 20.19
C ILE A 488 10.96 -25.77 19.97
N LEU A 489 11.42 -24.50 20.00
CA LEU A 489 12.84 -24.15 19.79
C LEU A 489 13.53 -23.62 21.05
N ASN A 490 12.77 -23.22 22.07
CA ASN A 490 13.29 -22.63 23.30
C ASN A 490 14.21 -21.42 23.07
N MET A 491 13.73 -20.45 22.29
CA MET A 491 14.46 -19.25 21.87
C MET A 491 13.56 -18.00 21.99
N THR A 492 13.00 -17.77 23.17
CA THR A 492 12.04 -16.68 23.43
C THR A 492 12.59 -15.28 23.14
N GLU A 493 13.91 -15.12 23.17
CA GLU A 493 14.61 -13.87 22.83
C GLU A 493 14.69 -13.59 21.32
N ARG A 494 14.41 -14.58 20.47
CA ARG A 494 14.51 -14.48 18.99
C ARG A 494 13.19 -14.18 18.27
N VAL A 495 12.14 -13.86 19.02
CA VAL A 495 10.80 -13.54 18.48
C VAL A 495 10.86 -12.31 17.56
N ASP A 496 11.56 -11.24 17.97
CA ASP A 496 11.80 -10.08 17.11
C ASP A 496 13.03 -10.28 16.22
N TRP A 497 12.79 -10.45 14.92
CA TRP A 497 13.85 -10.59 13.92
C TRP A 497 14.85 -9.43 13.91
N LYS A 498 14.45 -8.21 14.34
CA LYS A 498 15.36 -7.06 14.40
C LYS A 498 16.47 -7.28 15.42
N ALA A 499 16.21 -8.02 16.48
CA ALA A 499 17.18 -8.39 17.51
C ALA A 499 18.10 -9.55 17.08
N CYS A 500 17.76 -10.26 15.99
CA CYS A 500 18.50 -11.41 15.48
C CYS A 500 19.39 -11.09 14.27
N LYS A 501 19.63 -9.82 13.96
CA LYS A 501 20.46 -9.43 12.81
C LYS A 501 21.92 -9.82 13.03
N VAL A 502 22.48 -10.52 12.04
CA VAL A 502 23.90 -10.87 11.97
C VAL A 502 24.59 -10.02 10.90
N SER A 503 25.92 -10.09 10.79
CA SER A 503 26.64 -9.29 9.79
C SER A 503 26.31 -9.76 8.36
N LYS A 504 26.50 -8.90 7.35
CA LYS A 504 26.22 -9.24 5.95
C LYS A 504 27.08 -10.41 5.45
N GLU A 505 28.30 -10.52 5.97
CA GLU A 505 29.22 -11.62 5.68
C GLU A 505 28.68 -12.93 6.26
N GLN A 506 28.27 -12.93 7.54
CA GLN A 506 27.66 -14.10 8.18
C GLN A 506 26.36 -14.54 7.50
N GLU A 507 25.52 -13.59 7.08
CA GLU A 507 24.33 -13.87 6.26
C GLU A 507 24.69 -14.56 4.93
N GLY A 508 25.76 -14.11 4.28
CA GLY A 508 26.26 -14.69 3.03
C GLY A 508 26.82 -16.10 3.22
N ASP A 509 27.57 -16.33 4.30
CA ASP A 509 28.11 -17.65 4.65
C ASP A 509 26.97 -18.65 4.92
N LEU A 510 25.98 -18.26 5.73
CA LEU A 510 24.80 -19.10 6.01
C LEU A 510 23.99 -19.42 4.74
N ALA A 511 23.80 -18.44 3.86
CA ALA A 511 23.11 -18.65 2.59
C ALA A 511 23.88 -19.61 1.67
N SER A 512 25.21 -19.48 1.63
CA SER A 512 26.09 -20.37 0.86
C SER A 512 26.10 -21.79 1.42
N ASP A 513 26.17 -21.95 2.74
CA ASP A 513 26.12 -23.23 3.42
C ASP A 513 24.79 -23.94 3.12
N PHE A 514 23.67 -23.26 3.29
CA PHE A 514 22.37 -23.84 2.99
C PHE A 514 22.22 -24.17 1.50
N LYS A 515 22.74 -23.32 0.61
CA LYS A 515 22.77 -23.59 -0.84
C LYS A 515 23.53 -24.87 -1.18
N SER A 516 24.66 -25.12 -0.52
CA SER A 516 25.42 -26.36 -0.71
C SER A 516 24.59 -27.60 -0.36
N VAL A 517 23.82 -27.54 0.74
CA VAL A 517 22.98 -28.67 1.16
C VAL A 517 21.73 -28.81 0.30
N PHE A 518 21.10 -27.70 -0.09
CA PHE A 518 19.89 -27.72 -0.90
C PHE A 518 20.14 -28.15 -2.35
N SER A 519 21.37 -27.98 -2.87
CA SER A 519 21.73 -28.34 -4.26
C SER A 519 21.33 -29.76 -4.68
N ALA A 520 21.43 -30.75 -3.78
CA ALA A 520 21.05 -32.13 -4.06
C ALA A 520 19.53 -32.35 -4.20
N PHE A 521 18.73 -31.37 -3.76
CA PHE A 521 17.27 -31.41 -3.77
C PHE A 521 16.65 -30.33 -4.66
N ASP A 522 17.48 -29.46 -5.24
CA ASP A 522 17.02 -28.37 -6.07
C ASP A 522 16.53 -28.90 -7.41
N PHE A 523 15.28 -28.60 -7.75
CA PHE A 523 14.69 -29.01 -9.01
C PHE A 523 14.96 -27.99 -10.13
N THR A 524 15.46 -26.80 -9.81
CA THR A 524 15.75 -25.75 -10.82
C THR A 524 17.07 -26.00 -11.56
N ASP A 525 17.96 -26.81 -10.97
CA ASP A 525 19.28 -27.14 -11.54
C ASP A 525 19.25 -28.42 -12.41
N LEU A 526 18.07 -29.02 -12.63
CA LEU A 526 17.89 -30.30 -13.33
C LEU A 526 17.55 -30.18 -14.83
N ASP A 527 17.65 -28.99 -15.43
CA ASP A 527 17.44 -28.74 -16.88
C ASP A 527 18.73 -28.38 -17.65
#